data_AF-A0A817SWM0-F1
#
_entry.id   AF-A0A817SWM0-F1
#
_cell.length_a   1.000
_cell.length_b   1.000
_cell.length_c   1.000
_cell.angle_alpha   90.00
_cell.angle_beta   90.00
_cell.angle_gamma   90.00
#
_symmetry.space_group_name_H-M   'P 1'
#
loop_
_entity.id
_entity.type
_entity.pdbx_description
1 polymer ?
#
loop_
_entity_poly.entity_id
_entity_poly.type
_entity_poly.pdbx_seq_one_letter_code
_entity_poly.pdbx_strand_id
1 'polypeptide(L)'
;MICLSNASKRFSTHKNSFCQVTQPQETYTNSTAYLTFVDPINHSPEYKLQLSNGIYSGDFPDALSFNGTRVQRLPSSSGYVNVNSKTKQGKFYLKFWSNNLQPEENVSYIGWIEIMSTDFDATPSGAYVPFMAYGISSNVVQHGCTRQGEPSFPKLLSRISTWGHANVLLNGTIIYQNIWMHTMLTNRYRNNITFAMYANSEHTEVYNPTRCWKGDVSNDTSVNGMTMDIIVARWCYNKNDHIPKNADVNFVLQFDVSETNDPNTPETLTRLPQWSIVVVVIGTCGMVVLLTGFICRYKRRRRDSQRTSLITKA
;
A
#
# COMPACT_ATOMS: atom_id res chain seq x y z
N MET A 1 -41.73 -5.33 35.04
CA MET A 1 -40.53 -6.11 35.39
C MET A 1 -39.93 -6.61 34.09
N ILE A 2 -38.67 -6.23 33.84
CA ILE A 2 -37.95 -6.27 32.57
C ILE A 2 -37.32 -7.66 32.38
N CYS A 3 -37.41 -8.23 31.17
CA CYS A 3 -36.47 -9.24 30.69
C CYS A 3 -36.04 -8.85 29.26
N LEU A 4 -34.98 -8.02 29.19
CA LEU A 4 -34.17 -7.85 28.00
C LEU A 4 -33.22 -9.06 27.92
N SER A 5 -33.36 -9.88 26.89
CA SER A 5 -32.43 -10.98 26.61
C SER A 5 -31.14 -10.42 26.04
N ASN A 6 -30.08 -10.44 26.86
CA ASN A 6 -28.70 -10.18 26.46
C ASN A 6 -28.20 -11.31 25.53
N ALA A 7 -28.24 -11.07 24.23
CA ALA A 7 -27.45 -11.83 23.26
C ALA A 7 -26.00 -11.34 23.29
N SER A 8 -25.26 -11.74 24.33
CA SER A 8 -23.79 -11.73 24.30
C SER A 8 -23.34 -12.79 23.30
N LYS A 9 -23.12 -12.38 22.05
CA LYS A 9 -22.34 -13.16 21.10
C LYS A 9 -20.94 -13.29 21.70
N ARG A 10 -20.64 -14.46 22.27
CA ARG A 10 -19.28 -14.89 22.55
C ARG A 10 -18.51 -14.82 21.24
N PHE A 11 -17.65 -13.81 21.11
CA PHE A 11 -16.54 -13.88 20.18
C PHE A 11 -15.75 -15.14 20.56
N SER A 12 -15.76 -16.11 19.64
CA SER A 12 -14.85 -17.24 19.70
C SER A 12 -13.44 -16.67 19.86
N THR A 13 -12.83 -16.91 21.00
CA THR A 13 -11.41 -16.71 21.21
C THR A 13 -10.69 -17.69 20.28
N HIS A 14 -10.52 -17.30 19.02
CA HIS A 14 -9.56 -17.94 18.15
C HIS A 14 -8.27 -18.04 18.95
N LYS A 15 -7.80 -19.28 19.13
CA LYS A 15 -6.58 -19.57 19.85
C LYS A 15 -5.51 -18.61 19.33
N ASN A 16 -5.12 -17.65 20.16
CA ASN A 16 -3.88 -16.92 20.02
C ASN A 16 -2.76 -17.95 20.12
N SER A 17 -2.48 -18.68 19.03
CA SER A 17 -1.16 -19.26 18.84
C SER A 17 -0.23 -18.07 18.71
N PHE A 18 0.31 -17.64 19.84
CA PHE A 18 1.37 -16.65 19.91
C PHE A 18 2.47 -17.08 18.95
N CYS A 19 2.58 -16.41 17.78
CA CYS A 19 3.78 -16.53 16.97
C CYS A 19 4.92 -16.03 17.84
N GLN A 20 5.81 -16.92 18.28
CA GLN A 20 6.88 -16.55 19.19
C GLN A 20 8.04 -15.86 18.48
N VAL A 21 8.20 -16.05 17.15
CA VAL A 21 9.26 -15.40 16.36
C VAL A 21 8.80 -15.23 14.90
N THR A 22 8.87 -14.00 14.38
CA THR A 22 8.51 -13.62 13.00
C THR A 22 9.74 -13.22 12.17
N GLN A 23 10.80 -14.05 12.15
CA GLN A 23 12.04 -13.72 11.43
C GLN A 23 12.27 -14.63 10.21
N PRO A 24 11.67 -14.30 9.05
CA PRO A 24 12.00 -14.94 7.77
C PRO A 24 13.50 -14.98 7.46
N GLN A 25 14.25 -14.02 7.99
CA GLN A 25 15.60 -13.71 7.51
C GLN A 25 16.73 -14.37 8.28
N GLU A 26 16.47 -15.01 9.43
CA GLU A 26 17.49 -15.82 10.13
C GLU A 26 18.02 -16.97 9.25
N THR A 27 17.30 -17.34 8.18
CA THR A 27 17.74 -18.36 7.19
C THR A 27 18.60 -17.80 6.05
N TYR A 28 18.73 -16.48 5.88
CA TYR A 28 19.33 -15.85 4.70
C TYR A 28 20.65 -15.11 4.99
N THR A 29 21.61 -15.85 5.56
CA THR A 29 23.07 -15.64 5.60
C THR A 29 23.70 -15.09 6.89
N ASN A 30 24.89 -15.65 7.18
CA ASN A 30 25.93 -15.11 8.07
C ASN A 30 26.88 -14.15 7.32
N SER A 31 26.48 -13.58 6.18
CA SER A 31 27.39 -12.70 5.41
C SER A 31 27.55 -11.36 6.12
N THR A 32 28.78 -11.01 6.47
CA THR A 32 29.11 -9.72 7.10
C THR A 32 29.14 -8.57 6.09
N ALA A 33 29.39 -8.86 4.82
CA ALA A 33 29.27 -7.89 3.72
C ALA A 33 27.88 -7.99 3.11
N TYR A 34 27.12 -6.88 3.13
CA TYR A 34 25.87 -6.80 2.39
C TYR A 34 26.04 -6.02 1.09
N LEU A 35 25.36 -6.50 0.06
CA LEU A 35 25.33 -5.96 -1.29
C LEU A 35 24.62 -4.62 -1.29
N THR A 36 25.33 -3.61 -1.77
CA THR A 36 24.83 -2.26 -2.01
C THR A 36 24.95 -1.92 -3.48
N PHE A 37 24.27 -0.85 -3.89
CA PHE A 37 24.46 -0.26 -5.21
C PHE A 37 24.76 1.23 -5.07
N VAL A 38 25.44 1.79 -6.06
CA VAL A 38 25.61 3.24 -6.16
C VAL A 38 24.39 3.77 -6.89
N ASP A 39 23.53 4.51 -6.19
CA ASP A 39 22.45 5.22 -6.84
C ASP A 39 23.05 6.39 -7.63
N PRO A 40 22.76 6.53 -8.94
CA PRO A 40 23.24 7.67 -9.73
C PRO A 40 22.71 9.02 -9.20
N ILE A 41 21.63 9.00 -8.42
CA ILE A 41 21.07 10.18 -7.76
C ILE A 41 21.60 10.23 -6.33
N ASN A 42 22.19 11.37 -5.95
CA ASN A 42 22.66 11.59 -4.59
C ASN A 42 21.48 11.81 -3.64
N HIS A 43 20.99 10.73 -3.02
CA HIS A 43 19.81 10.78 -2.17
C HIS A 43 20.08 11.26 -0.75
N SER A 44 19.08 11.94 -0.19
CA SER A 44 18.98 12.20 1.24
C SER A 44 18.85 10.89 2.02
N PRO A 45 19.39 10.79 3.25
CA PRO A 45 19.06 9.69 4.16
C PRO A 45 17.59 9.72 4.62
N GLU A 46 16.87 10.83 4.41
CA GLU A 46 15.45 11.01 4.71
C GLU A 46 14.61 10.91 3.43
N TYR A 47 13.61 10.03 3.44
CA TYR A 47 12.65 9.84 2.35
C TYR A 47 11.27 10.29 2.82
N LYS A 48 10.65 11.21 2.07
CA LYS A 48 9.25 11.65 2.25
C LYS A 48 8.47 11.38 0.98
N LEU A 49 7.68 10.33 1.01
CA LEU A 49 6.99 9.77 -0.15
C LEU A 49 5.47 9.88 0.05
N GLN A 50 4.75 10.19 -1.02
CA GLN A 50 3.31 9.94 -1.13
C GLN A 50 3.09 8.68 -1.95
N LEU A 51 2.11 7.88 -1.54
CA LEU A 51 1.72 6.64 -2.20
C LEU A 51 0.40 6.83 -2.93
N SER A 52 0.31 6.32 -4.16
CA SER A 52 -0.91 6.36 -4.97
C SER A 52 -1.00 5.15 -5.91
N ASN A 53 -2.14 4.98 -6.57
CA ASN A 53 -2.38 3.97 -7.61
C ASN A 53 -1.89 2.56 -7.24
N GLY A 54 -2.35 2.05 -6.10
CA GLY A 54 -1.90 0.76 -5.62
C GLY A 54 -2.29 -0.40 -6.50
N ILE A 55 -1.54 -1.49 -6.37
CA ILE A 55 -1.95 -2.82 -6.75
C ILE A 55 -1.79 -3.78 -5.58
N TYR A 56 -2.68 -4.76 -5.56
CA TYR A 56 -2.63 -5.91 -4.68
C TYR A 56 -2.22 -7.11 -5.52
N SER A 57 -1.10 -7.76 -5.17
CA SER A 57 -0.42 -8.69 -6.08
C SER A 57 -0.25 -10.11 -5.56
N GLY A 58 -0.71 -10.42 -4.36
CA GLY A 58 -0.78 -11.80 -3.89
C GLY A 58 -1.46 -11.93 -2.54
N ASP A 59 -2.16 -13.05 -2.38
CA ASP A 59 -3.05 -13.43 -1.29
C ASP A 59 -2.62 -14.78 -0.71
N PHE A 60 -3.28 -15.24 0.35
CA PHE A 60 -3.15 -16.64 0.73
C PHE A 60 -3.77 -17.55 -0.35
N PRO A 61 -3.15 -18.70 -0.71
CA PRO A 61 -1.85 -19.20 -0.26
C PRO A 61 -0.66 -18.69 -1.11
N ASP A 62 -0.95 -18.00 -2.21
CA ASP A 62 0.04 -17.59 -3.19
C ASP A 62 0.46 -16.13 -3.00
N ALA A 63 1.49 -15.94 -2.18
CA ALA A 63 2.04 -14.65 -1.79
C ALA A 63 2.28 -13.65 -2.94
N LEU A 64 2.52 -14.15 -4.17
CA LEU A 64 2.81 -13.37 -5.35
C LEU A 64 2.21 -13.97 -6.62
N SER A 65 1.48 -13.16 -7.39
CA SER A 65 1.07 -13.45 -8.77
C SER A 65 2.20 -13.08 -9.73
N PHE A 66 3.00 -14.07 -10.12
CA PHE A 66 4.15 -13.86 -11.02
C PHE A 66 3.73 -13.42 -12.43
N ASN A 67 2.68 -14.01 -12.97
CA ASN A 67 2.16 -13.73 -14.32
C ASN A 67 1.19 -12.53 -14.38
N GLY A 68 0.91 -11.88 -13.24
CA GLY A 68 0.00 -10.74 -13.15
C GLY A 68 -1.50 -11.06 -13.18
N THR A 69 -1.91 -12.32 -13.38
CA THR A 69 -3.33 -12.66 -13.63
C THR A 69 -4.23 -12.51 -12.41
N ARG A 70 -3.67 -12.41 -11.20
CA ARG A 70 -4.40 -12.18 -9.95
C ARG A 70 -4.15 -10.82 -9.34
N VAL A 71 -3.56 -9.90 -10.10
CA VAL A 71 -3.28 -8.55 -9.60
C VAL A 71 -4.54 -7.71 -9.65
N GLN A 72 -4.92 -7.15 -8.51
CA GLN A 72 -6.05 -6.24 -8.38
C GLN A 72 -5.56 -4.80 -8.25
N ARG A 73 -6.13 -3.88 -9.04
CA ARG A 73 -5.90 -2.44 -8.85
C ARG A 73 -6.61 -1.92 -7.60
N LEU A 74 -5.96 -1.00 -6.91
CA LEU A 74 -6.45 -0.28 -5.74
C LEU A 74 -6.56 1.22 -6.09
N PRO A 75 -7.55 1.64 -6.90
CA PRO A 75 -7.63 3.00 -7.42
C PRO A 75 -7.89 4.06 -6.33
N SER A 76 -8.47 3.66 -5.20
CA SER A 76 -8.73 4.51 -4.05
C SER A 76 -7.72 4.24 -2.95
N SER A 77 -6.44 4.41 -3.27
CA SER A 77 -5.34 4.26 -2.31
C SER A 77 -4.60 5.56 -2.10
N SER A 78 -4.23 5.82 -0.85
CA SER A 78 -3.38 6.96 -0.46
C SER A 78 -2.54 6.57 0.73
N GLY A 79 -1.32 7.08 0.81
CA GLY A 79 -0.45 6.83 1.95
C GLY A 79 0.76 7.74 1.95
N TYR A 80 1.57 7.64 2.99
CA TYR A 80 2.86 8.29 3.05
C TYR A 80 3.90 7.38 3.71
N VAL A 81 5.15 7.63 3.34
CA VAL A 81 6.33 7.06 3.99
C VAL A 81 7.23 8.22 4.36
N ASN A 82 7.54 8.36 5.65
CA ASN A 82 8.51 9.33 6.14
C ASN A 82 9.52 8.60 7.01
N VAL A 83 10.68 8.27 6.45
CA VAL A 83 11.68 7.42 7.09
C VAL A 83 13.07 8.00 6.92
N ASN A 84 13.93 7.75 7.91
CA ASN A 84 15.30 8.22 7.90
C ASN A 84 16.27 7.07 8.23
N SER A 85 17.08 6.68 7.25
CA SER A 85 18.02 5.56 7.40
C SER A 85 19.24 5.90 8.28
N LYS A 86 19.51 7.18 8.56
CA LYS A 86 20.57 7.58 9.48
C LYS A 86 20.11 7.52 10.93
N THR A 87 18.90 8.03 11.23
CA THR A 87 18.36 8.04 12.60
C THR A 87 17.60 6.76 12.96
N LYS A 88 17.33 5.89 11.97
CA LYS A 88 16.57 4.64 12.14
C LYS A 88 15.15 4.88 12.67
N GLN A 89 14.55 6.00 12.29
CA GLN A 89 13.21 6.40 12.72
C GLN A 89 12.34 6.73 11.51
N GLY A 90 11.03 6.62 11.70
CA GLY A 90 10.08 7.04 10.69
C GLY A 90 8.64 6.76 11.04
N LYS A 91 7.78 6.93 10.06
CA LYS A 91 6.37 6.62 10.08
C LYS A 91 5.93 6.14 8.70
N PHE A 92 5.06 5.14 8.70
CA PHE A 92 4.39 4.62 7.52
C PHE A 92 2.89 4.65 7.75
N TYR A 93 2.15 5.10 6.74
CA TYR A 93 0.71 5.03 6.69
C TYR A 93 0.24 4.69 5.29
N LEU A 94 -0.70 3.77 5.19
CA LEU A 94 -1.39 3.45 3.95
C LEU A 94 -2.87 3.24 4.23
N LYS A 95 -3.71 3.74 3.34
CA LYS A 95 -5.15 3.51 3.32
C LYS A 95 -5.62 3.15 1.93
N PHE A 96 -6.42 2.11 1.80
CA PHE A 96 -7.05 1.73 0.54
C PHE A 96 -8.39 1.04 0.75
N TRP A 97 -9.27 1.12 -0.26
CA TRP A 97 -10.50 0.34 -0.28
C TRP A 97 -10.23 -1.05 -0.87
N SER A 98 -10.74 -2.08 -0.20
CA SER A 98 -10.76 -3.44 -0.73
C SER A 98 -12.18 -3.96 -0.92
N ASN A 99 -12.39 -4.68 -2.03
CA ASN A 99 -13.63 -5.42 -2.31
C ASN A 99 -13.53 -6.92 -1.97
N ASN A 100 -12.31 -7.45 -1.77
CA ASN A 100 -12.07 -8.87 -1.52
C ASN A 100 -10.59 -9.09 -1.12
N LEU A 101 -10.11 -8.47 -0.03
CA LEU A 101 -8.75 -8.75 0.46
C LEU A 101 -8.78 -10.12 1.14
N GLN A 102 -7.97 -11.07 0.69
CA GLN A 102 -7.92 -12.44 1.25
C GLN A 102 -6.57 -12.71 1.92
N PRO A 103 -6.36 -12.19 3.14
CA PRO A 103 -5.07 -12.33 3.82
C PRO A 103 -4.84 -13.75 4.34
N GLU A 104 -5.92 -14.49 4.65
CA GLU A 104 -5.90 -15.84 5.25
C GLU A 104 -6.85 -16.77 4.50
N GLU A 105 -6.69 -18.09 4.69
CA GLU A 105 -7.60 -19.09 4.15
C GLU A 105 -9.04 -18.83 4.62
N ASN A 106 -9.98 -18.78 3.67
CA ASN A 106 -11.41 -18.57 3.92
C ASN A 106 -11.77 -17.25 4.65
N VAL A 107 -10.86 -16.28 4.70
CA VAL A 107 -11.11 -14.95 5.27
C VAL A 107 -11.07 -13.90 4.16
N SER A 108 -12.15 -13.13 4.00
CA SER A 108 -12.20 -12.01 3.07
C SER A 108 -12.61 -10.72 3.78
N TYR A 109 -11.91 -9.64 3.48
CA TYR A 109 -12.20 -8.31 3.99
C TYR A 109 -12.68 -7.36 2.90
N ILE A 110 -13.80 -6.69 3.20
CA ILE A 110 -14.42 -5.65 2.38
C ILE A 110 -14.48 -4.38 3.22
N GLY A 111 -13.92 -3.28 2.70
CA GLY A 111 -13.92 -1.99 3.39
C GLY A 111 -12.61 -1.24 3.28
N TRP A 112 -12.46 -0.23 4.12
CA TRP A 112 -11.23 0.54 4.24
C TRP A 112 -10.20 -0.25 5.04
N ILE A 113 -9.10 -0.60 4.38
CA ILE A 113 -7.92 -1.17 5.02
C ILE A 113 -6.94 -0.04 5.31
N GLU A 114 -6.44 -0.01 6.53
CA GLU A 114 -5.39 0.92 6.94
C GLU A 114 -4.21 0.14 7.52
N ILE A 115 -2.99 0.54 7.15
CA ILE A 115 -1.74 -0.06 7.61
C ILE A 115 -0.88 1.04 8.19
N MET A 116 -0.44 0.86 9.42
CA MET A 116 0.30 1.85 10.18
C MET A 116 1.53 1.24 10.81
N SER A 117 2.68 1.89 10.67
CA SER A 117 3.89 1.50 11.38
C SER A 117 4.69 2.71 11.84
N THR A 118 5.18 2.60 13.07
CA THR A 118 6.23 3.44 13.64
C THR A 118 7.33 2.60 14.28
N ASP A 119 7.26 1.28 14.08
CA ASP A 119 8.17 0.30 14.64
C ASP A 119 8.95 -0.33 13.49
N PHE A 120 10.24 0.01 13.43
CA PHE A 120 11.19 -0.51 12.46
C PHE A 120 12.26 -1.35 13.16
N ASP A 121 11.90 -2.04 14.24
CA ASP A 121 12.75 -3.07 14.83
C ASP A 121 12.43 -4.43 14.20
N ALA A 122 13.28 -4.84 13.27
CA ALA A 122 13.16 -6.10 12.54
C ALA A 122 13.43 -7.34 13.40
N THR A 123 14.06 -7.16 14.57
CA THR A 123 14.78 -8.25 15.25
C THR A 123 14.39 -8.35 16.73
N PRO A 124 13.27 -9.01 17.06
CA PRO A 124 12.89 -9.25 18.46
C PRO A 124 13.94 -10.04 19.27
N SER A 125 14.86 -10.77 18.62
CA SER A 125 15.96 -11.51 19.25
C SER A 125 17.25 -10.68 19.43
N GLY A 126 17.30 -9.45 18.90
CA GLY A 126 18.53 -8.64 18.85
C GLY A 126 19.60 -9.16 17.89
N ALA A 127 19.30 -10.20 17.09
CA ALA A 127 20.22 -10.75 16.10
C ALA A 127 20.46 -9.74 14.98
N TYR A 128 21.65 -9.15 14.93
CA TYR A 128 22.00 -8.17 13.92
C TYR A 128 22.07 -8.82 12.53
N VAL A 129 21.15 -8.44 11.65
CA VAL A 129 21.19 -8.75 10.22
C VAL A 129 21.78 -7.55 9.48
N PRO A 130 23.02 -7.63 8.93
CA PRO A 130 23.74 -6.45 8.45
C PRO A 130 23.00 -5.61 7.41
N PHE A 131 22.34 -6.24 6.44
CA PHE A 131 21.63 -5.51 5.38
C PHE A 131 20.37 -4.79 5.87
N MET A 132 19.83 -5.16 7.04
CA MET A 132 18.67 -4.50 7.64
C MET A 132 19.04 -3.25 8.43
N ALA A 133 20.29 -3.13 8.89
CA ALA A 133 20.83 -1.95 9.56
C ALA A 133 19.89 -1.38 10.65
N TYR A 134 19.45 -2.21 11.60
CA TYR A 134 18.44 -1.86 12.62
C TYR A 134 17.08 -1.49 12.02
N GLY A 135 16.67 -2.26 11.02
CA GLY A 135 15.37 -2.23 10.35
C GLY A 135 15.09 -1.04 9.44
N ILE A 136 16.02 -0.10 9.22
CA ILE A 136 15.95 0.86 8.10
C ILE A 136 17.31 0.92 7.40
N SER A 137 17.33 0.56 6.12
CA SER A 137 18.55 0.53 5.30
C SER A 137 18.36 1.28 3.98
N SER A 138 19.46 1.79 3.43
CA SER A 138 19.47 2.53 2.16
C SER A 138 20.42 1.90 1.15
N ASN A 139 20.07 2.01 -0.13
CA ASN A 139 20.87 1.57 -1.27
C ASN A 139 21.29 0.10 -1.19
N VAL A 140 20.37 -0.77 -0.79
CA VAL A 140 20.61 -2.21 -0.66
C VAL A 140 20.15 -2.96 -1.91
N VAL A 141 20.92 -3.98 -2.27
CA VAL A 141 20.52 -4.96 -3.28
C VAL A 141 19.92 -6.16 -2.56
N GLN A 142 18.70 -6.54 -2.89
CA GLN A 142 18.00 -7.63 -2.20
C GLN A 142 17.22 -8.53 -3.15
N HIS A 143 16.73 -9.65 -2.62
CA HIS A 143 15.95 -10.69 -3.31
C HIS A 143 16.68 -11.35 -4.49
N GLY A 144 15.97 -12.10 -5.33
CA GLY A 144 16.57 -12.93 -6.36
C GLY A 144 17.61 -13.90 -5.79
N CYS A 145 18.72 -14.08 -6.50
CA CYS A 145 19.83 -14.90 -6.04
C CYS A 145 20.85 -14.18 -5.13
N THR A 146 20.53 -12.97 -4.63
CA THR A 146 21.46 -12.16 -3.82
C THR A 146 21.74 -12.78 -2.44
N ARG A 147 20.87 -13.69 -2.00
CA ARG A 147 20.81 -14.21 -0.63
C ARG A 147 20.51 -13.13 0.43
N GLN A 148 20.07 -11.93 0.03
CA GLN A 148 19.60 -10.89 0.94
C GLN A 148 18.09 -10.79 0.86
N GLY A 149 17.39 -11.48 1.75
CA GLY A 149 15.94 -11.65 1.67
C GLY A 149 15.52 -12.84 0.82
N GLU A 150 14.21 -13.07 0.74
CA GLU A 150 13.66 -14.24 0.04
C GLU A 150 13.79 -14.14 -1.49
N PRO A 151 13.93 -15.26 -2.22
CA PRO A 151 14.04 -15.26 -3.67
C PRO A 151 12.70 -15.08 -4.39
N SER A 152 11.59 -14.87 -3.67
CA SER A 152 10.25 -14.72 -4.25
C SER A 152 10.10 -13.47 -5.11
N PHE A 153 10.96 -12.47 -4.92
CA PHE A 153 11.10 -11.31 -5.80
C PHE A 153 12.34 -11.46 -6.68
N PRO A 154 12.38 -10.84 -7.89
CA PRO A 154 13.61 -10.71 -8.66
C PRO A 154 14.66 -9.90 -7.88
N LYS A 155 15.88 -9.77 -8.41
CA LYS A 155 16.88 -8.89 -7.80
C LYS A 155 16.37 -7.44 -7.82
N LEU A 156 16.25 -6.82 -6.65
CA LEU A 156 15.76 -5.45 -6.48
C LEU A 156 16.88 -4.52 -6.00
N LEU A 157 16.97 -3.34 -6.62
CA LEU A 157 17.76 -2.20 -6.17
C LEU A 157 16.87 -1.30 -5.31
N SER A 158 17.08 -1.35 -4.00
CA SER A 158 16.19 -0.68 -3.03
C SER A 158 16.85 0.56 -2.45
N ARG A 159 16.31 1.74 -2.79
CA ARG A 159 16.78 3.04 -2.28
C ARG A 159 16.58 3.19 -0.78
N ILE A 160 15.42 2.72 -0.31
CA ILE A 160 15.10 2.58 1.10
C ILE A 160 14.39 1.24 1.30
N SER A 161 14.78 0.53 2.35
CA SER A 161 14.13 -0.69 2.79
C SER A 161 13.91 -0.61 4.30
N THR A 162 12.71 -0.98 4.74
CA THR A 162 12.36 -1.03 6.16
C THR A 162 11.90 -2.41 6.56
N TRP A 163 12.18 -2.81 7.78
CA TRP A 163 11.73 -4.05 8.41
C TRP A 163 11.28 -3.72 9.82
N GLY A 164 10.11 -4.23 10.21
CA GLY A 164 9.56 -3.99 11.55
C GLY A 164 8.14 -4.52 11.65
N HIS A 165 7.28 -3.78 12.36
CA HIS A 165 5.91 -4.22 12.63
C HIS A 165 4.90 -3.15 12.29
N ALA A 166 3.69 -3.59 11.95
CA ALA A 166 2.56 -2.76 11.64
C ALA A 166 1.30 -3.20 12.39
N ASN A 167 0.36 -2.27 12.50
CA ASN A 167 -1.03 -2.58 12.79
C ASN A 167 -1.84 -2.47 11.50
N VAL A 168 -2.76 -3.41 11.31
CA VAL A 168 -3.71 -3.43 10.19
C VAL A 168 -5.10 -3.23 10.75
N LEU A 169 -5.83 -2.28 10.19
CA LEU A 169 -7.19 -1.92 10.57
C LEU A 169 -8.15 -2.18 9.42
N LEU A 170 -9.35 -2.65 9.75
CA LEU A 170 -10.51 -2.72 8.87
C LEU A 170 -11.57 -1.75 9.39
N ASN A 171 -11.92 -0.74 8.59
CA ASN A 171 -12.89 0.29 8.95
C ASN A 171 -12.60 0.92 10.33
N GLY A 172 -11.33 1.22 10.60
CA GLY A 172 -10.86 1.81 11.86
C GLY A 172 -10.75 0.83 13.04
N THR A 173 -11.06 -0.45 12.85
CA THR A 173 -10.91 -1.49 13.88
C THR A 173 -9.64 -2.31 13.61
N ILE A 174 -8.74 -2.42 14.59
CA ILE A 174 -7.54 -3.26 14.46
C ILE A 174 -7.96 -4.73 14.26
N ILE A 175 -7.52 -5.32 13.16
CA ILE A 175 -7.68 -6.75 12.84
C ILE A 175 -6.38 -7.53 12.98
N TYR A 176 -5.23 -6.87 12.76
CA TYR A 176 -3.92 -7.43 13.08
C TYR A 176 -3.10 -6.41 13.85
N GLN A 177 -2.50 -6.87 14.95
CA GLN A 177 -1.64 -6.04 15.79
C GLN A 177 -0.21 -6.58 15.73
N ASN A 178 0.76 -5.67 15.63
CA ASN A 178 2.19 -5.98 15.67
C ASN A 178 2.59 -7.09 14.68
N ILE A 179 2.05 -7.03 13.46
CA ILE A 179 2.36 -7.99 12.40
C ILE A 179 3.61 -7.53 11.64
N TRP A 180 4.46 -8.47 11.24
CA TRP A 180 5.69 -8.14 10.51
C TRP A 180 5.38 -7.41 9.20
N MET A 181 6.14 -6.37 8.93
CA MET A 181 6.03 -5.55 7.73
C MET A 181 7.42 -5.28 7.15
N HIS A 182 7.52 -5.43 5.83
CA HIS A 182 8.66 -4.98 5.05
C HIS A 182 8.20 -3.99 3.99
N THR A 183 8.84 -2.82 3.93
CA THR A 183 8.59 -1.84 2.87
C THR A 183 9.85 -1.56 2.10
N MET A 184 9.73 -1.31 0.80
CA MET A 184 10.87 -1.15 -0.09
C MET A 184 10.55 -0.14 -1.19
N LEU A 185 11.36 0.91 -1.32
CA LEU A 185 11.37 1.75 -2.52
C LEU A 185 12.33 1.12 -3.52
N THR A 186 11.80 0.41 -4.50
CA THR A 186 12.60 -0.39 -5.44
C THR A 186 12.45 0.08 -6.87
N ASN A 187 13.40 -0.30 -7.72
CA ASN A 187 13.16 -0.24 -9.17
C ASN A 187 11.89 -1.04 -9.49
N ARG A 188 11.01 -0.46 -10.31
CA ARG A 188 9.79 -1.15 -10.71
C ARG A 188 10.17 -2.48 -11.38
N TYR A 189 9.55 -3.58 -10.93
CA TYR A 189 9.82 -4.93 -11.45
C TYR A 189 8.59 -5.60 -12.05
N ARG A 190 7.42 -4.93 -12.00
CA ARG A 190 6.19 -5.37 -12.65
C ARG A 190 5.89 -4.49 -13.86
N ASN A 191 5.44 -5.12 -14.94
CA ASN A 191 4.92 -4.40 -16.09
C ASN A 191 3.62 -3.66 -15.73
N ASN A 192 3.50 -2.38 -16.09
CA ASN A 192 2.38 -1.54 -15.68
C ASN A 192 1.02 -1.86 -16.36
N ILE A 193 1.05 -2.66 -17.43
CA ILE A 193 -0.13 -3.09 -18.18
C ILE A 193 -0.55 -4.50 -17.75
N THR A 194 0.37 -5.46 -17.85
CA THR A 194 0.12 -6.88 -17.61
C THR A 194 0.32 -7.29 -16.15
N PHE A 195 1.02 -6.47 -15.36
CA PHE A 195 1.44 -6.75 -13.99
C PHE A 195 2.32 -7.98 -13.78
N ALA A 196 2.73 -8.64 -14.87
CA ALA A 196 3.68 -9.73 -14.82
C ALA A 196 5.04 -9.24 -14.34
N MET A 197 5.72 -10.11 -13.59
CA MET A 197 7.13 -10.00 -13.26
C MET A 197 7.90 -10.78 -14.32
N TYR A 198 8.71 -10.10 -15.12
CA TYR A 198 9.48 -10.75 -16.16
C TYR A 198 10.87 -11.17 -15.66
N ALA A 199 11.37 -12.26 -16.23
CA ALA A 199 12.69 -12.82 -16.01
C ALA A 199 13.79 -12.13 -16.85
N ASN A 200 13.38 -11.39 -17.89
CA ASN A 200 14.27 -10.74 -18.85
C ASN A 200 13.66 -9.42 -19.36
N SER A 201 14.51 -8.58 -19.95
CA SER A 201 14.13 -7.29 -20.54
C SER A 201 13.24 -7.41 -21.77
N GLU A 202 13.28 -8.54 -22.47
CA GLU A 202 12.46 -8.80 -23.66
C GLU A 202 11.03 -9.22 -23.32
N HIS A 203 10.70 -9.39 -22.03
CA HIS A 203 9.39 -9.81 -21.53
C HIS A 203 8.89 -11.14 -22.10
N THR A 204 9.80 -12.05 -22.42
CA THR A 204 9.49 -13.36 -23.02
C THR A 204 9.34 -14.48 -21.99
N GLU A 205 9.90 -14.31 -20.79
CA GLU A 205 9.86 -15.29 -19.70
C GLU A 205 9.29 -14.62 -18.42
N VAL A 206 8.39 -15.30 -17.71
CA VAL A 206 7.90 -14.87 -16.39
C VAL A 206 8.90 -15.29 -15.31
N TYR A 207 9.11 -14.43 -14.31
CA TYR A 207 10.01 -14.71 -13.20
C TYR A 207 9.62 -15.99 -12.46
N ASN A 208 10.63 -16.82 -12.17
CA ASN A 208 10.47 -18.06 -11.42
C ASN A 208 11.46 -18.09 -10.25
N PRO A 209 11.00 -18.11 -8.99
CA PRO A 209 11.88 -18.08 -7.83
C PRO A 209 12.78 -19.32 -7.71
N THR A 210 12.41 -20.46 -8.31
CA THR A 210 13.29 -21.65 -8.36
C THR A 210 14.46 -21.47 -9.33
N ARG A 211 14.45 -20.40 -10.15
CA ARG A 211 15.48 -20.04 -11.14
C ARG A 211 15.84 -18.56 -11.00
N CYS A 212 16.09 -18.11 -9.77
CA CYS A 212 16.31 -16.69 -9.45
C CYS A 212 17.44 -15.99 -10.23
N TRP A 213 18.30 -16.73 -10.93
CA TRP A 213 19.40 -16.20 -11.73
C TRP A 213 18.92 -15.62 -13.08
N LYS A 214 17.71 -15.98 -13.52
CA LYS A 214 17.06 -15.44 -14.72
C LYS A 214 16.04 -14.35 -14.35
N GLY A 215 16.47 -13.25 -13.72
CA GLY A 215 15.51 -12.25 -13.25
C GLY A 215 16.11 -10.90 -12.95
N ASP A 216 17.27 -10.60 -13.52
CA ASP A 216 17.89 -9.29 -13.32
C ASP A 216 17.24 -8.27 -14.26
N VAL A 217 16.11 -7.72 -13.83
CA VAL A 217 15.40 -6.62 -14.52
C VAL A 217 15.93 -5.25 -14.12
N SER A 218 17.04 -5.17 -13.38
CA SER A 218 17.61 -3.87 -12.98
C SER A 218 18.03 -2.99 -14.17
N ASN A 219 18.22 -3.59 -15.35
CA ASN A 219 18.56 -2.91 -16.59
C ASN A 219 17.37 -2.72 -17.55
N ASP A 220 16.16 -3.13 -17.18
CA ASP A 220 15.00 -3.04 -18.05
C ASP A 220 14.41 -1.61 -18.05
N THR A 221 14.63 -0.89 -19.14
CA THR A 221 14.13 0.49 -19.33
C THR A 221 12.61 0.57 -19.58
N SER A 222 11.95 -0.55 -19.86
CA SER A 222 10.48 -0.56 -20.01
C SER A 222 9.74 -0.47 -18.67
N VAL A 223 10.44 -0.79 -17.58
CA VAL A 223 9.97 -0.65 -16.20
C VAL A 223 10.58 0.58 -15.52
N ASN A 224 10.60 1.71 -16.26
CA ASN A 224 11.06 2.97 -15.70
C ASN A 224 10.28 3.39 -14.45
N GLY A 225 11.01 3.92 -13.47
CA GLY A 225 10.48 4.47 -12.24
C GLY A 225 10.74 3.60 -11.01
N MET A 226 10.44 4.18 -9.86
CA MET A 226 10.48 3.48 -8.59
C MET A 226 9.05 3.15 -8.14
N THR A 227 8.89 2.08 -7.38
CA THR A 227 7.64 1.72 -6.72
C THR A 227 7.88 1.47 -5.25
N MET A 228 6.87 1.72 -4.42
CA MET A 228 6.87 1.31 -3.02
C MET A 228 6.19 -0.05 -2.90
N ASP A 229 6.96 -1.06 -2.56
CA ASP A 229 6.48 -2.40 -2.27
C ASP A 229 6.28 -2.56 -0.76
N ILE A 230 5.16 -3.15 -0.37
CA ILE A 230 4.80 -3.40 1.02
C ILE A 230 4.37 -4.85 1.15
N ILE A 231 5.06 -5.56 2.04
CA ILE A 231 4.75 -6.94 2.40
C ILE A 231 4.30 -6.92 3.85
N VAL A 232 3.10 -7.43 4.10
CA VAL A 232 2.62 -7.68 5.46
C VAL A 232 2.44 -9.18 5.61
N ALA A 233 3.14 -9.76 6.58
CA ALA A 233 3.13 -11.20 6.76
C ALA A 233 3.06 -11.58 8.24
N ARG A 234 2.25 -12.60 8.57
CA ARG A 234 2.33 -13.27 9.86
C ARG A 234 3.30 -14.42 9.73
N TRP A 235 4.56 -14.18 10.06
CA TRP A 235 5.56 -15.24 10.06
C TRP A 235 5.55 -15.99 11.39
N CYS A 236 5.06 -17.22 11.40
CA CYS A 236 5.09 -18.05 12.61
C CYS A 236 6.28 -19.03 12.47
N TYR A 237 7.43 -18.72 13.06
CA TYR A 237 8.52 -19.69 13.15
C TYR A 237 8.18 -20.74 14.21
N ASN A 238 7.84 -21.95 13.77
CA ASN A 238 7.78 -23.12 14.62
C ASN A 238 9.05 -23.95 14.39
N LYS A 239 9.92 -24.03 15.39
CA LYS A 239 11.19 -24.79 15.33
C LYS A 239 10.99 -26.28 14.96
N ASN A 240 9.80 -26.82 15.19
CA ASN A 240 9.46 -28.21 14.88
C ASN A 240 8.88 -28.40 13.47
N ASP A 241 8.43 -27.33 12.81
CA ASP A 241 7.96 -27.40 11.43
C ASP A 241 9.14 -27.09 10.50
N HIS A 242 9.73 -28.12 9.90
CA HIS A 242 10.87 -27.99 8.96
C HIS A 242 10.56 -27.17 7.70
N ILE A 243 9.28 -26.86 7.47
CA ILE A 243 8.78 -26.00 6.41
C ILE A 243 7.77 -25.07 7.09
N PRO A 244 7.92 -23.74 7.00
CA PRO A 244 6.91 -22.82 7.50
C PRO A 244 5.58 -23.20 6.88
N LYS A 245 4.58 -23.56 7.69
CA LYS A 245 3.19 -23.56 7.20
C LYS A 245 2.94 -22.15 6.69
N ASN A 246 2.43 -22.04 5.45
CA ASN A 246 2.12 -20.79 4.78
C ASN A 246 1.67 -19.73 5.80
N ALA A 247 2.34 -18.58 5.81
CA ALA A 247 2.01 -17.48 6.72
C ALA A 247 0.49 -17.26 6.70
N ASP A 248 -0.17 -17.37 7.87
CA ASP A 248 -1.63 -17.27 7.95
C ASP A 248 -2.13 -15.92 7.42
N VAL A 249 -1.29 -14.88 7.47
CA VAL A 249 -1.54 -13.59 6.85
C VAL A 249 -0.43 -13.34 5.86
N ASN A 250 -0.77 -13.13 4.59
CA ASN A 250 0.18 -12.62 3.61
C ASN A 250 -0.54 -11.74 2.58
N PHE A 251 -0.08 -10.50 2.45
CA PHE A 251 -0.42 -9.72 1.26
C PHE A 251 0.73 -8.83 0.82
N VAL A 252 0.92 -8.80 -0.50
CA VAL A 252 1.93 -7.98 -1.16
C VAL A 252 1.27 -6.88 -1.97
N LEU A 253 1.60 -5.65 -1.62
CA LEU A 253 1.09 -4.44 -2.24
C LEU A 253 2.22 -3.69 -2.93
N GLN A 254 1.90 -2.97 -4.00
CA GLN A 254 2.84 -2.10 -4.70
C GLN A 254 2.14 -0.79 -5.06
N PHE A 255 2.82 0.35 -4.89
CA PHE A 255 2.27 1.68 -5.14
C PHE A 255 3.20 2.53 -6.00
N ASP A 256 2.58 3.39 -6.80
CA ASP A 256 3.27 4.52 -7.40
C ASP A 256 3.67 5.51 -6.31
N VAL A 257 4.84 6.12 -6.47
CA VAL A 257 5.41 7.06 -5.50
C VAL A 257 5.68 8.41 -6.12
N SER A 258 5.52 9.45 -5.31
CA SER A 258 6.06 10.79 -5.59
C SER A 258 6.81 11.29 -4.38
N GLU A 259 8.02 11.80 -4.58
CA GLU A 259 8.81 12.45 -3.52
C GLU A 259 8.22 13.85 -3.25
N THR A 260 7.93 14.18 -2.00
CA THR A 260 7.31 15.48 -1.65
C THR A 260 8.32 16.62 -1.50
N ASN A 261 9.60 16.28 -1.47
CA ASN A 261 10.63 17.14 -0.90
C ASN A 261 11.90 17.19 -1.77
N ASP A 262 11.88 16.77 -3.03
CA ASP A 262 13.07 16.93 -3.87
C ASP A 262 13.37 18.44 -4.03
N PRO A 263 14.44 18.97 -3.39
CA PRO A 263 14.77 20.38 -3.47
C PRO A 263 15.26 20.77 -4.88
N ASN A 264 15.50 19.78 -5.76
CA ASN A 264 15.89 19.94 -7.15
C ASN A 264 14.75 19.71 -8.14
N THR A 265 13.59 19.19 -7.72
CA THR A 265 12.39 19.35 -8.54
C THR A 265 12.10 20.85 -8.56
N PRO A 266 12.21 21.54 -9.70
CA PRO A 266 11.66 22.88 -9.79
C PRO A 266 10.21 22.74 -9.37
N GLU A 267 9.71 23.64 -8.54
CA GLU A 267 8.28 23.83 -8.30
C GLU A 267 7.60 24.17 -9.64
N THR A 268 7.50 23.18 -10.53
CA THR A 268 6.50 23.10 -11.56
C THR A 268 5.25 22.66 -10.83
N LEU A 269 4.79 23.60 -10.00
CA LEU A 269 3.42 23.72 -9.58
C LEU A 269 2.57 23.38 -10.79
N THR A 270 1.95 22.21 -10.72
CA THR A 270 0.58 22.01 -11.11
C THR A 270 -0.27 23.10 -10.43
N ARG A 271 -0.10 24.36 -10.87
CA ARG A 271 -1.20 25.30 -10.90
C ARG A 271 -2.22 24.60 -11.78
N LEU A 272 -3.16 23.90 -11.16
CA LEU A 272 -4.46 23.72 -11.76
C LEU A 272 -4.84 25.10 -12.33
N PRO A 273 -5.19 25.20 -13.62
CA PRO A 273 -5.50 26.48 -14.21
C PRO A 273 -6.55 27.15 -13.31
N GLN A 274 -6.26 28.35 -12.81
CA GLN A 274 -7.18 29.12 -11.94
C GLN A 274 -8.59 29.27 -12.57
N TRP A 275 -8.71 29.01 -13.88
CA TRP A 275 -9.95 28.87 -14.61
C TRP A 275 -10.92 27.81 -14.04
N SER A 276 -10.45 26.70 -13.44
CA SER A 276 -11.34 25.66 -12.91
C SER A 276 -12.07 26.07 -11.62
N ILE A 277 -11.48 26.95 -10.81
CA ILE A 277 -12.14 27.51 -9.62
C ILE A 277 -13.17 28.57 -10.04
N VAL A 278 -12.91 29.31 -11.12
CA VAL A 278 -13.86 30.29 -11.67
C VAL A 278 -15.13 29.60 -12.21
N VAL A 279 -15.02 28.42 -12.82
CA VAL A 279 -16.21 27.69 -13.34
C VAL A 279 -17.12 27.18 -12.21
N VAL A 280 -16.57 26.73 -11.07
CA VAL A 280 -17.38 26.27 -9.93
C VAL A 280 -18.09 27.43 -9.22
N VAL A 281 -17.45 28.60 -9.13
CA VAL A 281 -18.07 29.80 -8.52
C VAL A 281 -19.12 30.43 -9.46
N ILE A 282 -18.90 30.43 -10.78
CA ILE A 282 -19.93 30.91 -11.74
C ILE A 282 -21.14 29.97 -11.78
N GLY A 283 -20.93 28.65 -11.74
CA GLY A 283 -22.02 27.66 -11.76
C GLY A 283 -22.95 27.75 -10.54
N THR A 284 -22.38 27.98 -9.35
CA THR A 284 -23.16 28.11 -8.10
C THR A 284 -23.93 29.43 -8.04
N CYS A 285 -23.35 30.55 -8.48
CA CYS A 285 -24.08 31.81 -8.63
C CYS A 285 -25.20 31.73 -9.68
N GLY A 286 -24.97 31.04 -10.80
CA GLY A 286 -25.96 30.85 -11.86
C GLY A 286 -27.19 30.05 -11.40
N MET A 287 -27.00 28.98 -10.62
CA MET A 287 -28.12 28.21 -10.07
C MET A 287 -28.98 29.00 -9.08
N VAL A 288 -28.37 29.87 -8.26
CA VAL A 288 -29.12 30.71 -7.30
C VAL A 288 -30.01 31.73 -8.02
N VAL A 289 -29.54 32.31 -9.13
CA VAL A 289 -30.33 33.25 -9.96
C VAL A 289 -31.49 32.53 -10.67
N LEU A 290 -31.27 31.31 -11.18
CA LEU A 290 -32.34 30.54 -11.82
C LEU A 290 -33.41 30.07 -10.81
N LEU A 291 -33.01 29.61 -9.62
CA LEU A 291 -33.95 29.21 -8.58
C LEU A 291 -34.80 30.38 -8.07
N THR A 292 -34.17 31.53 -7.82
CA THR A 292 -34.91 32.73 -7.37
C THR A 292 -35.87 33.25 -8.44
N GLY A 293 -35.47 33.22 -9.71
CA GLY A 293 -36.35 33.55 -10.85
C GLY A 293 -37.58 32.62 -10.95
N PHE A 294 -37.38 31.30 -10.79
CA PHE A 294 -38.47 30.32 -10.81
C PHE A 294 -39.46 30.51 -9.66
N ILE A 295 -38.97 30.72 -8.44
CA ILE A 295 -39.81 30.93 -7.25
C ILE A 295 -40.64 32.22 -7.40
N CYS A 296 -40.05 33.30 -7.92
CA CYS A 296 -40.76 34.56 -8.17
C CYS A 296 -41.85 34.42 -9.25
N ARG A 297 -41.56 33.77 -10.38
CA ARG A 297 -42.56 33.51 -11.43
C ARG A 297 -43.69 32.63 -10.94
N TYR A 298 -43.38 31.60 -10.15
CA TYR A 298 -44.38 30.71 -9.57
C TYR A 298 -45.33 31.45 -8.61
N LYS A 299 -44.79 32.27 -7.69
CA LYS A 299 -45.61 33.09 -6.78
C LYS A 299 -46.49 34.11 -7.51
N ARG A 300 -46.03 34.65 -8.65
CA ARG A 300 -46.82 35.59 -9.47
C ARG A 300 -48.00 34.88 -10.13
N ARG A 301 -47.78 33.75 -10.82
CA ARG A 301 -48.85 32.96 -11.44
C ARG A 301 -49.93 32.52 -10.44
N ARG A 302 -49.54 32.14 -9.22
CA ARG A 302 -50.49 31.74 -8.18
C ARG A 302 -51.39 32.91 -7.75
N ARG A 303 -50.84 34.13 -7.62
CA ARG A 303 -51.62 35.34 -7.32
C ARG A 303 -52.59 35.69 -8.44
N ASP A 304 -52.13 35.62 -9.69
CA ASP A 304 -52.97 35.95 -10.85
C ASP A 304 -54.14 34.96 -11.00
N SER A 305 -53.90 33.66 -10.75
CA SER A 305 -54.94 32.61 -10.76
C SER A 305 -55.98 32.78 -9.65
N GLN A 306 -55.56 33.18 -8.44
CA GLN A 306 -56.51 33.50 -7.35
C GLN A 306 -57.34 34.75 -7.65
N ARG A 307 -56.78 35.72 -8.38
CA ARG A 307 -57.49 36.94 -8.77
C ARG A 307 -58.54 36.67 -9.85
N THR A 308 -58.28 35.73 -10.76
CA THR A 308 -59.26 35.34 -11.79
C THR A 308 -60.44 34.59 -11.21
N SER A 309 -60.25 33.75 -10.17
CA SER A 309 -61.36 32.99 -9.55
C SER A 309 -62.31 33.85 -8.72
N LEU A 310 -61.87 35.03 -8.28
CA LEU A 310 -62.71 36.00 -7.57
C LEU A 310 -63.58 36.84 -8.51
N ILE A 311 -63.19 36.98 -9.79
CA ILE A 311 -63.95 37.75 -10.79
C ILE A 311 -65.07 36.89 -11.43
N THR A 312 -64.92 35.57 -11.46
CA THR A 312 -65.95 34.66 -12.01
C THR A 312 -67.07 34.29 -11.03
N LYS A 313 -67.05 34.85 -9.81
CA LYS A 313 -68.03 34.59 -8.74
C LYS A 313 -68.87 35.82 -8.34
N ALA A 314 -68.78 36.91 -9.10
CA ALA A 314 -69.67 38.07 -9.02
C ALA A 314 -70.51 38.14 -10.29
#